data_AF-A0A0C7N799-F1
#
_entry.id   AF-A0A0C7N799-F1
#
_cell.length_a   1.000
_cell.length_b   1.000
_cell.length_c   1.000
_cell.angle_alpha   90.00
_cell.angle_beta   90.00
_cell.angle_gamma   90.00
#
_symmetry.space_group_name_H-M   'P 1'
#
loop_
_entity.id
_entity.type
_entity.pdbx_description
1 polymer ?
#
loop_
_entity_poly.entity_id
_entity_poly.type
_entity_poly.pdbx_seq_one_letter_code
_entity_poly.pdbx_strand_id
1 'polypeptide(L)'
;MSHSIIVSNVPETVSDGSVIRYIREMTGSADVVHMQPFPDQYHYINDNNGTKTMQVFFATESEAQSANTLFQGPNVEQDLERAQQLFHGTSNPSAQVPRTVTELDSWVAGDAPNTEVRPTGRRISVTMI
;
A
#
# COMPACT_ATOMS: atom_id res chain seq x y z
N MET A 1 -24.08 -0.14 -3.22
CA MET A 1 -23.41 -0.13 -1.89
C MET A 1 -21.93 0.08 -2.17
N SER A 2 -21.23 0.89 -1.39
CA SER A 2 -19.78 1.07 -1.55
C SER A 2 -19.06 0.00 -0.75
N HIS A 3 -18.18 -0.77 -1.39
CA HIS A 3 -17.37 -1.79 -0.70
C HIS A 3 -16.07 -1.15 -0.26
N SER A 4 -15.84 -1.01 1.04
CA SER A 4 -14.64 -0.32 1.53
C SER A 4 -13.99 -1.03 2.70
N ILE A 5 -12.69 -0.79 2.85
CA ILE A 5 -11.94 -1.19 4.03
C ILE A 5 -11.24 0.02 4.62
N ILE A 6 -11.13 0.07 5.94
CA ILE A 6 -10.27 1.00 6.65
C ILE A 6 -8.97 0.28 6.95
N VAL A 7 -7.84 0.83 6.49
CA VAL A 7 -6.50 0.35 6.81
C VAL A 7 -5.86 1.33 7.79
N SER A 8 -5.54 0.85 9.00
CA SER A 8 -4.96 1.65 10.08
C SER A 8 -3.50 1.27 10.32
N ASN A 9 -2.73 2.20 10.92
CA ASN A 9 -1.31 2.04 11.22
C ASN A 9 -0.41 1.86 9.98
N VAL A 10 -0.81 2.41 8.83
CA VAL A 10 0.06 2.44 7.64
C VAL A 10 1.19 3.43 7.90
N PRO A 11 2.48 3.13 7.64
CA PRO A 11 3.53 4.11 7.80
C PRO A 11 3.26 5.36 6.97
N GLU A 12 3.46 6.55 7.54
CA GLU A 12 3.19 7.83 6.86
C GLU A 12 4.03 8.00 5.58
N THR A 13 5.23 7.43 5.58
CA THR A 13 6.15 7.42 4.44
C THR A 13 5.61 6.65 3.23
N VAL A 14 4.67 5.71 3.43
CA VAL A 14 4.09 4.91 2.35
C VAL A 14 3.09 5.75 1.55
N SER A 15 3.37 5.89 0.26
CA SER A 15 2.50 6.64 -0.67
C SER A 15 1.24 5.84 -1.02
N ASP A 16 0.17 6.54 -1.35
CA ASP A 16 -1.09 5.90 -1.76
C ASP A 16 -0.90 5.04 -3.02
N GLY A 17 0.01 5.46 -3.92
CA GLY A 17 0.40 4.69 -5.11
C GLY A 17 1.04 3.33 -4.76
N SER A 18 1.87 3.29 -3.71
CA SER A 18 2.48 2.06 -3.22
C SER A 18 1.46 1.11 -2.60
N VAL A 19 0.45 1.63 -1.90
CA VAL A 19 -0.67 0.83 -1.37
C VAL A 19 -1.50 0.24 -2.51
N ILE A 20 -1.87 1.05 -3.51
CA ILE A 20 -2.63 0.59 -4.69
C ILE A 20 -1.84 -0.49 -5.44
N ARG A 21 -0.54 -0.27 -5.64
CA ARG A 21 0.35 -1.24 -6.29
C ARG A 21 0.41 -2.55 -5.51
N TYR A 22 0.62 -2.49 -4.20
CA TYR A 22 0.65 -3.66 -3.33
C TYR A 22 -0.65 -4.48 -3.42
N ILE A 23 -1.80 -3.81 -3.34
CA ILE A 23 -3.11 -4.47 -3.46
C ILE A 23 -3.22 -5.16 -4.82
N ARG A 24 -2.91 -4.46 -5.92
CA ARG A 24 -3.01 -5.03 -7.27
C ARG A 24 -2.07 -6.20 -7.50
N GLU A 25 -0.82 -6.10 -7.04
CA GLU A 25 0.18 -7.16 -7.22
C GLU A 25 -0.16 -8.42 -6.42
N MET A 26 -0.66 -8.27 -5.20
CA MET A 26 -0.93 -9.40 -4.30
C MET A 26 -2.29 -10.06 -4.52
N THR A 27 -3.28 -9.30 -4.98
CA THR A 27 -4.62 -9.84 -5.30
C THR A 27 -4.77 -10.22 -6.77
N GLY A 28 -3.89 -9.73 -7.65
CA GLY A 28 -3.88 -9.99 -9.09
C GLY A 28 -5.01 -9.31 -9.89
N SER A 29 -6.11 -8.95 -9.24
CA SER A 29 -7.30 -8.43 -9.92
C SER A 29 -8.10 -7.37 -9.17
N ALA A 30 -7.78 -7.04 -7.91
CA ALA A 30 -8.60 -6.09 -7.15
C ALA A 30 -8.50 -4.67 -7.71
N ASP A 31 -9.62 -4.15 -8.20
CA ASP A 31 -9.67 -2.77 -8.66
C ASP A 31 -9.99 -1.80 -7.52
N VAL A 32 -8.99 -1.00 -7.18
CA VAL A 32 -9.13 0.10 -6.22
C VAL A 32 -9.79 1.27 -6.94
N VAL A 33 -11.08 1.50 -6.63
CA VAL A 33 -11.89 2.57 -7.22
C VAL A 33 -11.46 3.93 -6.70
N HIS A 34 -11.21 4.02 -5.39
CA HIS A 34 -10.85 5.26 -4.73
C HIS A 34 -10.12 5.00 -3.41
N MET A 35 -9.28 5.94 -3.00
CA MET A 35 -8.63 5.94 -1.69
C MET A 35 -8.70 7.36 -1.12
N GLN A 36 -9.03 7.46 0.16
CA GLN A 36 -9.05 8.74 0.87
C GLN A 36 -8.50 8.59 2.28
N PRO A 37 -7.95 9.67 2.86
CA PRO A 37 -7.70 9.74 4.29
C PRO A 37 -8.97 9.38 5.06
N PHE A 38 -8.83 8.66 6.18
CA PHE A 38 -9.98 8.38 7.01
C PHE A 38 -10.61 9.71 7.49
N PRO A 39 -11.94 9.91 7.36
CA PRO A 39 -12.58 11.22 7.48
C PRO A 39 -12.55 11.85 8.88
N ASP A 40 -11.98 11.18 9.87
CA ASP A 40 -11.70 11.79 11.17
C ASP A 40 -10.50 12.75 11.05
N GLN A 41 -10.84 14.04 10.89
CA GLN A 41 -9.92 15.16 10.65
C GLN A 41 -8.84 15.32 11.74
N TYR A 42 -8.93 14.63 12.87
CA TYR A 42 -7.97 14.71 13.97
C TYR A 42 -7.16 13.42 14.20
N HIS A 43 -7.48 12.31 13.52
CA HIS A 43 -6.87 11.00 13.83
C HIS A 43 -6.41 10.20 12.60
N TYR A 44 -6.50 10.77 11.39
CA TYR A 44 -5.99 10.09 10.20
C TYR A 44 -4.46 10.03 10.14
N ILE A 45 -3.75 10.90 10.86
CA ILE A 45 -2.30 10.81 11.10
C ILE A 45 -2.08 10.67 12.61
N ASN A 46 -1.18 9.77 12.97
CA ASN A 46 -0.68 9.58 14.31
C ASN A 46 0.81 9.97 14.33
N ASP A 47 1.09 11.25 14.54
CA ASP A 47 2.47 11.80 14.54
C ASP A 47 3.37 11.11 15.56
N ASN A 48 2.82 10.75 16.73
CA ASN A 48 3.57 10.04 17.78
C ASN A 48 4.08 8.68 17.29
N ASN A 49 3.38 8.07 16.33
CA ASN A 49 3.75 6.79 15.75
C ASN A 49 4.26 6.91 14.30
N GLY A 50 4.18 8.06 13.64
CA GLY A 50 4.51 8.21 12.21
C GLY A 50 3.65 7.30 11.33
N THR A 51 2.37 7.14 11.67
CA THR A 51 1.43 6.29 10.91
C THR A 51 0.20 7.08 10.46
N LYS A 52 -0.49 6.58 9.45
CA LYS A 52 -1.75 7.10 8.93
C LYS A 52 -2.81 6.02 8.82
N THR A 53 -4.06 6.47 8.76
CA THR A 53 -5.26 5.65 8.55
C THR A 53 -5.96 6.12 7.29
N MET A 54 -6.32 5.18 6.42
CA MET A 54 -6.92 5.43 5.12
C MET A 54 -8.12 4.53 4.89
N GLN A 55 -9.06 4.98 4.08
CA GLN A 55 -10.17 4.19 3.59
C GLN A 55 -9.96 3.90 2.10
N VAL A 56 -10.06 2.62 1.74
CA VAL A 56 -9.88 2.13 0.37
C VAL A 56 -11.20 1.57 -0.12
N PHE A 57 -11.63 1.99 -1.30
CA PHE A 57 -12.88 1.60 -1.94
C PHE A 57 -12.62 0.67 -3.11
N PHE A 58 -13.48 -0.34 -3.26
CA PHE A 58 -13.40 -1.38 -4.27
C PHE A 58 -14.68 -1.44 -5.09
N ALA A 59 -14.57 -2.01 -6.29
CA ALA A 59 -15.71 -2.17 -7.19
C ALA A 59 -16.67 -3.26 -6.69
N THR A 60 -16.14 -4.32 -6.05
CA THR A 60 -16.90 -5.46 -5.55
C THR A 60 -16.57 -5.83 -4.11
N GLU A 61 -17.50 -6.52 -3.46
CA GLU A 61 -17.32 -7.04 -2.10
C GLU A 61 -16.18 -8.06 -1.99
N SER A 62 -16.04 -8.93 -3.00
CA SER A 62 -14.99 -9.96 -3.05
C SER A 62 -13.59 -9.36 -3.07
N GLU A 63 -13.40 -8.24 -3.79
CA GLU A 63 -12.14 -7.51 -3.84
C GLU A 63 -11.83 -6.85 -2.49
N ALA A 64 -12.83 -6.22 -1.87
CA ALA A 64 -12.69 -5.65 -0.53
C ALA A 64 -12.33 -6.74 0.51
N GLN A 65 -12.94 -7.92 0.42
CA GLN A 65 -12.63 -9.04 1.31
C GLN A 65 -11.23 -9.63 1.06
N SER A 66 -10.80 -9.72 -0.20
CA SER A 66 -9.45 -10.15 -0.57
C SER A 66 -8.40 -9.18 -0.04
N ALA A 67 -8.62 -7.87 -0.22
CA ALA A 67 -7.76 -6.84 0.33
C ALA A 67 -7.76 -6.84 1.86
N ASN A 68 -8.91 -7.02 2.52
CA ASN A 68 -8.98 -7.16 3.97
C ASN A 68 -8.11 -8.32 4.48
N THR A 69 -8.17 -9.47 3.81
CA THR A 69 -7.36 -10.65 4.16
C THR A 69 -5.87 -10.37 3.96
N LEU A 70 -5.51 -9.67 2.87
CA LEU A 70 -4.13 -9.28 2.57
C LEU A 70 -3.52 -8.46 3.71
N PHE A 71 -4.22 -7.42 4.18
CA PHE A 71 -3.71 -6.52 5.22
C PHE A 71 -3.74 -7.14 6.64
N GLN A 72 -4.41 -8.27 6.84
CA GLN A 72 -4.31 -9.07 8.07
C GLN A 72 -3.08 -10.00 8.09
N GLY A 73 -2.31 -10.02 6.98
CA GLY A 73 -1.10 -10.83 6.86
C GLY A 73 0.00 -10.42 7.84
N PRO A 74 0.84 -11.35 8.30
CA PRO A 74 1.87 -11.07 9.30
C PRO A 74 3.02 -10.17 8.79
N ASN A 75 3.21 -10.09 7.47
CA ASN A 75 4.35 -9.41 6.84
C ASN A 75 3.96 -8.12 6.10
N VAL A 76 2.72 -7.67 6.27
CA VAL A 76 2.15 -6.55 5.52
C VAL A 76 2.97 -5.26 5.63
N GLU A 77 3.58 -4.98 6.79
CA GLU A 77 4.43 -3.81 6.99
C GLU A 77 5.68 -3.86 6.09
N GLN A 78 6.39 -5.00 6.10
CA GLN A 78 7.57 -5.21 5.26
C GLN A 78 7.23 -5.19 3.77
N ASP A 79 6.07 -5.73 3.40
CA ASP A 79 5.63 -5.76 2.02
C ASP A 79 5.24 -4.35 1.51
N LEU A 80 4.62 -3.53 2.36
CA LEU A 80 4.33 -2.12 2.03
C LEU A 80 5.60 -1.28 1.92
N GLU A 81 6.58 -1.48 2.81
CA GLU A 81 7.89 -0.85 2.70
C GLU A 81 8.61 -1.25 1.41
N ARG A 82 8.57 -2.53 1.04
CA ARG A 82 9.13 -3.02 -0.22
C ARG A 82 8.41 -2.40 -1.43
N ALA A 83 7.07 -2.34 -1.40
CA ALA A 83 6.29 -1.70 -2.46
C ALA A 83 6.62 -0.20 -2.59
N GLN A 84 6.84 0.49 -1.46
CA GLN A 84 7.28 1.88 -1.42
C GLN A 84 8.69 2.07 -2.02
N GLN A 85 9.63 1.18 -1.68
CA GLN A 85 10.98 1.19 -2.25
C GLN A 85 10.97 0.88 -3.75
N LEU A 86 10.12 -0.03 -4.23
CA LEU A 86 10.00 -0.33 -5.67
C LEU A 86 9.28 0.77 -6.45
N PHE A 87 8.40 1.51 -5.79
CA PHE A 87 7.72 2.65 -6.40
C PHE A 87 8.65 3.86 -6.56
N HIS A 88 9.58 4.07 -5.63
CA HIS A 88 10.52 5.20 -5.66
C HIS A 88 11.95 4.83 -6.10
N GLY A 89 12.35 3.55 -6.04
CA GLY A 89 13.70 3.05 -6.33
C GLY A 89 14.06 2.98 -7.81
N THR A 90 13.10 3.25 -8.71
CA THR A 90 13.35 3.47 -10.14
C THR A 90 13.47 4.95 -10.51
N SER A 91 13.53 5.84 -9.51
CA SER A 91 13.66 7.29 -9.73
C SER A 91 15.09 7.68 -10.08
N ASN A 92 15.52 7.34 -11.30
CA ASN A 92 16.51 8.15 -11.98
C ASN A 92 15.82 9.50 -12.28
N PRO A 93 16.28 10.65 -11.77
CA PRO A 93 15.59 11.95 -11.90
C PRO A 93 15.47 12.47 -13.34
N SER A 94 15.96 11.73 -14.32
CA SER A 94 15.85 12.01 -15.76
C SER A 94 14.68 11.31 -16.46
N ALA A 95 13.94 10.41 -15.78
CA ALA A 95 12.84 9.68 -16.41
C ALA A 95 11.51 10.43 -16.23
N GLN A 96 11.29 11.40 -17.11
CA GLN A 96 9.95 11.94 -17.36
C GLN A 96 8.99 10.79 -17.67
N VAL A 97 7.81 10.83 -17.05
CA VAL A 97 6.69 9.89 -17.17
C VAL A 97 6.44 9.52 -18.64
N PRO A 98 6.66 8.27 -19.08
CA PRO A 98 6.15 7.80 -20.35
C PRO A 98 4.73 7.28 -20.14
N ARG A 99 3.73 8.00 -20.65
CA ARG A 99 2.40 7.45 -20.87
C ARG A 99 2.48 6.48 -22.06
N THR A 100 2.71 5.19 -21.84
CA THR A 100 2.29 4.07 -22.73
C THR A 100 2.76 2.75 -22.12
N VAL A 101 1.82 1.89 -21.67
CA VAL A 101 1.37 0.64 -22.32
C VAL A 101 2.43 -0.46 -22.31
N THR A 102 2.16 -1.46 -21.46
CA THR A 102 2.54 -2.88 -21.56
C THR A 102 4.02 -3.21 -21.68
N GLU A 103 4.66 -3.57 -20.57
CA GLU A 103 5.65 -4.65 -20.63
C GLU A 103 5.69 -5.43 -19.31
N LEU A 104 5.45 -6.72 -19.48
CA LEU A 104 5.42 -7.75 -18.47
C LEU A 104 6.87 -8.19 -18.25
N ASP A 105 7.63 -7.46 -17.44
CA ASP A 105 9.04 -7.82 -17.21
C ASP A 105 9.24 -8.64 -15.94
N SER A 106 9.75 -9.83 -16.20
CA SER A 106 10.02 -10.94 -15.31
C SER A 106 11.13 -10.63 -14.30
N TRP A 107 10.92 -11.13 -13.09
CA TRP A 107 11.84 -11.17 -11.96
C TRP A 107 13.29 -11.51 -12.34
N VAL A 108 14.19 -10.54 -12.22
CA VAL A 108 15.65 -10.77 -12.16
C VAL A 108 16.16 -10.28 -10.81
N ALA A 109 16.77 -11.19 -10.07
CA ALA A 109 17.45 -10.95 -8.81
C ALA A 109 18.63 -10.00 -9.01
N GLY A 110 18.71 -8.93 -8.22
CA GLY A 110 19.84 -8.00 -8.26
C GLY A 110 19.94 -7.15 -6.99
N ASP A 111 21.00 -7.42 -6.23
CA ASP A 111 21.73 -6.63 -5.22
C ASP A 111 21.04 -5.51 -4.41
N ALA A 112 21.07 -5.69 -3.09
CA ALA A 112 20.62 -4.72 -2.09
C ALA A 112 21.79 -3.91 -1.50
N PRO A 113 21.64 -2.60 -1.22
CA PRO A 113 22.39 -1.93 -0.17
C PRO A 113 21.54 -1.79 1.10
N ASN A 114 22.17 -2.18 2.22
CA ASN A 114 21.68 -2.05 3.59
C ASN A 114 21.00 -0.69 3.87
N THR A 115 19.74 -0.72 4.28
CA THR A 115 19.10 0.39 4.99
C THR A 115 18.50 -0.17 6.28
N GLU A 116 18.86 0.44 7.40
CA GLU A 116 18.57 0.00 8.76
C GLU A 116 17.07 -0.24 9.00
N VAL A 117 16.72 -1.50 9.25
CA VAL A 117 15.37 -1.91 9.64
C VAL A 117 15.14 -1.49 11.08
N ARG A 118 14.36 -0.42 11.31
CA ARG A 118 13.79 -0.15 12.63
C ARG A 118 12.71 -1.19 12.89
N PRO A 119 12.79 -1.98 13.98
CA PRO A 119 11.74 -2.94 14.29
C PRO A 119 10.58 -2.20 14.96
N THR A 120 9.65 -1.65 14.18
CA THR A 120 8.35 -1.24 14.68
C THR A 120 7.43 -2.46 14.66
N GLY A 121 7.36 -3.23 15.74
CA GLY A 121 6.39 -4.31 15.88
C GLY A 121 4.96 -3.77 15.98
N ARG A 122 4.41 -3.22 14.89
CA ARG A 122 3.10 -2.55 14.86
C ARG A 122 2.19 -3.29 13.90
N ARG A 123 1.18 -3.96 14.44
CA ARG A 123 0.19 -4.67 13.63
C ARG A 123 -0.70 -3.68 12.89
N ILE A 124 -0.71 -3.76 11.55
CA ILE A 124 -1.72 -3.13 10.71
C ILE A 124 -3.07 -3.78 11.03
N SER A 125 -4.11 -2.96 11.19
CA SER A 125 -5.47 -3.42 11.46
C SER A 125 -6.41 -2.95 10.37
N VAL A 126 -7.35 -3.82 10.02
CA VAL A 126 -8.34 -3.56 8.97
C VAL A 126 -9.76 -3.84 9.43
N THR A 127 -10.69 -2.97 9.03
CA THR A 127 -12.13 -3.12 9.26
C THR A 127 -12.87 -2.94 7.94
N MET A 128 -13.78 -3.85 7.61
CA MET A 128 -14.62 -3.80 6.41
C MET A 128 -15.93 -3.07 6.72
N ILE A 129 -16.35 -2.19 5.81
CA ILE A 129 -17.60 -1.41 5.90
C ILE A 129 -18.39 -1.53 4.60
#